data_AF-A0A3D5K130-F1
#
_entry.id   AF-A0A3D5K130-F1
#
_cell.length_a   1.000
_cell.length_b   1.000
_cell.length_c   1.000
_cell.angle_alpha   90.00
_cell.angle_beta   90.00
_cell.angle_gamma   90.00
#
_symmetry.space_group_name_H-M   'P 1'
#
loop_
_entity.id
_entity.type
_entity.pdbx_description
1 polymer ?
#
loop_
_entity_poly.entity_id
_entity_poly.type
_entity_poly.pdbx_seq_one_letter_code
_entity_poly.pdbx_strand_id
1 'polypeptide(L)'
;MIATSEPIGGVIIFTLLMRIVFLMYFFGGPRLLEKMGLGFQIQPTSSVLNTSIDDVAPSVAPSVGAVAEPATGYDVKEYIATFQRQLTAKTPRAFLTPAIVLINLIVIAIMIATGVHFMSSKIIDLLAWGANYAPKTTAGEWWRLLTSNYLHIGIIHIAFNMWVFWNAGRFVERILGILGFFLVYTLSDVAGGAPL
;
A
#
# COMPACT_ATOMS: atom_id res chain seq x y z
N MET A 1 -33.92 20.88 8.06
CA MET A 1 -32.48 21.16 8.18
C MET A 1 -31.77 19.88 7.74
N ILE A 2 -31.11 19.91 6.58
CA ILE A 2 -30.59 18.72 5.88
C ILE A 2 -29.22 18.37 6.48
N ALA A 3 -29.09 17.18 7.10
CA ALA A 3 -27.79 16.62 7.48
C ALA A 3 -27.29 15.77 6.30
N THR A 4 -26.29 16.28 5.59
CA THR A 4 -25.61 15.58 4.50
C THR A 4 -24.71 14.49 5.08
N SER A 5 -25.01 13.24 4.76
CA SER A 5 -24.19 12.06 5.03
C SER A 5 -23.06 11.93 4.00
N GLU A 6 -21.80 12.09 4.41
CA GLU A 6 -20.58 11.84 3.60
C GLU A 6 -19.41 11.50 4.57
N PRO A 7 -18.37 10.72 4.18
CA PRO A 7 -18.41 9.37 3.66
C PRO A 7 -17.53 8.46 4.54
N ILE A 8 -18.15 7.72 5.46
CA ILE A 8 -17.50 6.71 6.33
C ILE A 8 -16.89 5.54 5.50
N GLY A 9 -17.26 5.45 4.22
CA GLY A 9 -16.79 4.42 3.30
C GLY A 9 -15.30 4.47 3.02
N GLY A 10 -14.67 5.65 2.86
CA GLY A 10 -13.30 5.74 2.34
C GLY A 10 -12.24 5.07 3.21
N VAL A 11 -12.32 5.25 4.53
CA VAL A 11 -11.34 4.70 5.49
C VAL A 11 -11.56 3.20 5.67
N ILE A 12 -12.81 2.76 5.78
CA ILE A 12 -13.16 1.34 5.87
C ILE A 12 -12.77 0.60 4.59
N ILE A 13 -13.03 1.20 3.41
CA ILE A 13 -12.62 0.68 2.11
C ILE A 13 -11.10 0.59 2.02
N PHE A 14 -10.35 1.60 2.48
CA PHE A 14 -8.89 1.57 2.46
C PHE A 14 -8.32 0.47 3.38
N THR A 15 -8.84 0.32 4.60
CA THR A 15 -8.40 -0.73 5.54
C THR A 15 -8.80 -2.14 5.05
N LEU A 16 -9.98 -2.29 4.46
CA LEU A 16 -10.41 -3.54 3.79
C LEU A 16 -9.55 -3.84 2.57
N LEU A 17 -9.23 -2.84 1.75
CA LEU A 17 -8.42 -3.01 0.54
C LEU A 17 -6.99 -3.37 0.91
N MET A 18 -6.42 -2.81 1.99
CA MET A 18 -5.15 -3.25 2.55
C MET A 18 -5.21 -4.69 3.09
N ARG A 19 -6.32 -5.12 3.71
CA ARG A 19 -6.53 -6.51 4.14
C ARG A 19 -6.72 -7.48 2.96
N ILE A 20 -7.36 -7.05 1.87
CA ILE A 20 -7.54 -7.83 0.63
C ILE A 20 -6.21 -7.94 -0.12
N VAL A 21 -5.44 -6.86 -0.24
CA VAL A 21 -4.08 -6.88 -0.78
C VAL A 21 -3.18 -7.78 0.06
N PHE A 22 -3.32 -7.75 1.39
CA PHE A 22 -2.64 -8.65 2.31
C PHE A 22 -3.03 -10.13 2.07
N LEU A 23 -4.31 -10.44 1.87
CA LEU A 23 -4.78 -11.80 1.53
C LEU A 23 -4.33 -12.26 0.14
N MET A 24 -4.34 -11.37 -0.86
CA MET A 24 -3.83 -11.66 -2.20
C MET A 24 -2.32 -11.89 -2.18
N TYR A 25 -1.58 -11.20 -1.31
CA TYR A 25 -0.14 -11.40 -1.19
C TYR A 25 0.23 -12.66 -0.40
N PHE A 26 -0.51 -13.01 0.65
CA PHE A 26 -0.24 -14.17 1.51
C PHE A 26 -0.84 -15.50 1.03
N PHE A 27 -2.04 -15.47 0.44
CA PHE A 27 -2.76 -16.68 0.02
C PHE A 27 -2.91 -16.80 -1.50
N GLY A 28 -2.79 -15.70 -2.25
CA GLY A 28 -3.32 -15.59 -3.60
C GLY A 28 -2.41 -14.92 -4.61
N GLY A 29 -1.11 -15.24 -4.61
CA GLY A 29 -0.25 -14.86 -5.74
C GLY A 29 -0.87 -15.30 -7.09
N PRO A 30 -0.34 -14.87 -8.25
CA PRO A 30 -0.92 -15.10 -9.59
C PRO A 30 -1.39 -16.54 -9.88
N ARG A 31 -0.83 -17.51 -9.15
CA ARG A 31 -1.09 -18.95 -9.23
C ARG A 31 -2.40 -19.40 -8.58
N LEU A 32 -3.04 -18.64 -7.70
CA LEU A 32 -4.33 -19.04 -7.08
C LEU A 32 -5.51 -18.71 -8.01
N LEU A 33 -5.46 -17.58 -8.70
CA LEU A 33 -6.46 -17.19 -9.71
C LEU A 33 -6.41 -18.10 -10.95
N GLU A 34 -5.21 -18.54 -11.30
CA GLU A 34 -4.96 -19.55 -12.34
C GLU A 34 -5.50 -20.94 -11.93
N LYS A 35 -5.34 -21.33 -10.66
CA LYS A 35 -5.87 -22.59 -10.09
C LYS A 35 -7.39 -22.59 -9.85
N MET A 36 -7.98 -21.42 -9.65
CA MET A 36 -9.43 -21.24 -9.49
C MET A 36 -10.16 -21.08 -10.83
N GLY A 37 -9.45 -21.18 -11.97
CA GLY A 37 -10.05 -21.12 -13.31
C GLY A 37 -10.59 -19.74 -13.71
N LEU A 38 -10.30 -18.70 -12.93
CA LEU A 38 -10.74 -17.30 -13.16
C LEU A 38 -9.69 -16.48 -13.91
N GLY A 39 -8.81 -17.14 -14.69
CA GLY A 39 -7.95 -16.47 -15.65
C GLY A 39 -8.81 -15.89 -16.77
N PHE A 40 -8.81 -14.56 -16.92
CA PHE A 40 -9.52 -13.88 -18.00
C PHE A 40 -8.90 -14.27 -19.34
N GLN A 41 -9.41 -15.33 -19.97
CA GLN A 41 -9.09 -15.71 -21.34
C GLN A 41 -9.73 -14.66 -22.26
N ILE A 42 -8.95 -13.70 -22.72
CA ILE A 42 -9.39 -12.80 -23.79
C ILE A 42 -9.48 -13.64 -25.06
N GLN A 43 -10.69 -14.06 -25.43
CA GLN A 43 -10.96 -14.53 -26.79
C GLN A 43 -10.89 -13.33 -27.73
N PRO A 44 -9.99 -13.31 -28.74
CA PRO A 44 -10.03 -12.26 -29.74
C PRO A 44 -11.29 -12.45 -30.59
N THR A 45 -12.26 -11.55 -30.46
CA THR A 45 -13.41 -11.45 -31.35
C THR A 45 -12.94 -10.90 -32.69
N SER A 46 -12.59 -11.79 -33.62
CA SER A 46 -12.18 -11.44 -34.99
C SER A 46 -13.36 -11.13 -35.94
N SER A 47 -14.57 -10.89 -35.44
CA SER A 47 -15.78 -10.85 -36.26
C SER A 47 -16.26 -9.46 -36.72
N VAL A 48 -15.49 -8.38 -36.54
CA VAL A 48 -15.95 -7.00 -36.89
C VAL A 48 -15.19 -6.39 -38.09
N LEU A 49 -14.25 -7.10 -38.70
CA LEU A 49 -13.34 -6.55 -39.71
C LEU A 49 -13.77 -6.83 -41.16
N ASN A 50 -15.03 -6.54 -41.52
CA ASN A 50 -15.47 -6.64 -42.93
C ASN A 50 -16.51 -5.60 -43.38
N THR A 51 -16.26 -4.33 -43.09
CA THR A 51 -16.89 -3.21 -43.83
C THR A 51 -15.82 -2.48 -44.64
N SER A 52 -15.95 -2.59 -45.96
CA SER A 52 -15.08 -2.05 -47.01
C SER A 52 -14.91 -0.54 -46.92
N ILE A 53 -13.64 -0.10 -46.96
CA ILE A 53 -13.21 1.30 -46.99
C ILE A 53 -13.29 1.77 -48.45
N ASP A 54 -14.43 2.30 -48.90
CA ASP A 54 -14.54 2.96 -50.21
C ASP A 54 -15.36 4.26 -50.21
N ASP A 55 -15.86 4.74 -49.07
CA ASP A 55 -16.62 6.00 -49.03
C ASP A 55 -16.03 7.01 -48.04
N VAL A 56 -15.84 8.23 -48.56
CA VAL A 56 -15.59 9.53 -47.90
C VAL A 56 -14.17 10.11 -48.05
N ALA A 57 -14.07 11.07 -48.98
CA ALA A 57 -12.95 11.97 -49.28
C ALA A 57 -12.84 13.15 -48.25
N PRO A 58 -11.75 13.97 -48.28
CA PRO A 58 -11.09 14.50 -47.08
C PRO A 58 -11.41 15.97 -46.72
N SER A 59 -11.30 16.31 -45.43
CA SER A 59 -11.26 17.70 -44.93
C SER A 59 -10.40 17.83 -43.65
N VAL A 60 -9.16 18.33 -43.80
CA VAL A 60 -8.34 19.26 -42.97
C VAL A 60 -8.71 19.41 -41.47
N ALA A 61 -7.89 19.29 -40.39
CA ALA A 61 -6.45 19.29 -40.03
C ALA A 61 -6.32 18.89 -38.51
N PRO A 62 -5.19 19.03 -37.77
CA PRO A 62 -3.76 18.83 -38.04
C PRO A 62 -3.17 17.62 -37.27
N SER A 63 -1.98 17.19 -37.69
CA SER A 63 -1.21 16.01 -37.26
C SER A 63 -1.11 15.77 -35.74
N VAL A 64 -1.95 14.89 -35.21
CA VAL A 64 -1.54 14.02 -34.10
C VAL A 64 -0.61 12.99 -34.72
N GLY A 65 0.68 13.06 -34.40
CA GLY A 65 1.67 12.10 -34.87
C GLY A 65 1.13 10.69 -34.70
N ALA A 66 1.15 9.93 -35.79
CA ALA A 66 0.63 8.57 -35.86
C ALA A 66 1.15 7.75 -34.68
N VAL A 67 0.29 7.52 -33.68
CA VAL A 67 0.52 6.44 -32.73
C VAL A 67 0.18 5.19 -33.51
N ALA A 68 1.20 4.59 -34.10
CA ALA A 68 1.09 3.29 -34.73
C ALA A 68 0.36 2.34 -33.78
N GLU A 69 -0.71 1.73 -34.28
CA GLU A 69 -1.45 0.69 -33.58
C GLU A 69 -0.44 -0.38 -33.12
N PRO A 70 -0.30 -0.66 -31.81
CA PRO A 70 0.75 -1.54 -31.35
C PRO A 70 0.46 -2.96 -31.85
N ALA A 71 1.37 -3.45 -32.69
CA ALA A 71 1.37 -4.80 -33.22
C ALA A 71 1.17 -5.83 -32.09
N THR A 72 0.32 -6.80 -32.38
CA THR A 72 -0.05 -7.94 -31.53
C THR A 72 1.15 -8.57 -30.82
N GLY A 73 1.34 -8.21 -29.55
CA GLY A 73 2.46 -8.66 -28.72
C GLY A 73 2.72 -7.70 -27.57
N TYR A 74 1.73 -7.50 -26.70
CA TYR A 74 1.89 -6.63 -25.53
C TYR A 74 2.89 -7.30 -24.56
N ASP A 75 4.17 -6.93 -24.62
CA ASP A 75 5.13 -7.39 -23.63
C ASP A 75 4.87 -6.66 -22.30
N VAL A 76 4.08 -7.32 -21.45
CA VAL A 76 3.75 -6.87 -20.10
C VAL A 76 5.02 -6.54 -19.30
N LYS A 77 6.15 -7.21 -19.57
CA LYS A 77 7.42 -6.93 -18.88
C LYS A 77 7.98 -5.57 -19.28
N GLU A 78 7.91 -5.21 -20.55
CA GLU A 78 8.40 -3.93 -21.05
C GLU A 78 7.51 -2.76 -20.61
N TYR A 79 6.20 -2.97 -20.56
CA TYR A 79 5.26 -2.01 -19.96
C TYR A 79 5.57 -1.77 -18.47
N ILE A 80 5.72 -2.84 -17.68
CA ILE A 80 6.07 -2.75 -16.25
C ILE A 80 7.43 -2.03 -16.08
N ALA A 81 8.43 -2.35 -16.91
CA ALA A 81 9.73 -1.72 -16.84
C ALA A 81 9.67 -0.21 -17.14
N THR A 82 8.89 0.20 -18.14
CA THR A 82 8.71 1.61 -18.50
C THR A 82 7.96 2.37 -17.41
N PHE A 83 6.91 1.79 -16.85
CA PHE A 83 6.19 2.34 -15.70
C PHE A 83 7.09 2.50 -14.47
N GLN A 84 7.90 1.49 -14.15
CA GLN A 84 8.87 1.54 -13.05
C GLN A 84 9.92 2.64 -13.25
N ARG A 85 10.40 2.86 -14.49
CA ARG A 85 11.33 3.97 -14.80
C ARG A 85 10.67 5.33 -14.57
N GLN A 86 9.42 5.50 -14.99
CA GLN A 86 8.68 6.76 -14.78
C GLN A 86 8.43 7.04 -13.29
N LEU A 87 8.09 6.03 -12.49
CA LEU A 87 7.96 6.17 -11.04
C LEU A 87 9.29 6.54 -10.38
N THR A 88 10.38 5.87 -10.77
CA THR A 88 11.71 6.13 -10.22
C THR A 88 12.21 7.53 -10.57
N ALA A 89 11.91 8.03 -11.77
CA ALA A 89 12.26 9.38 -12.18
C ALA A 89 11.51 10.45 -11.36
N LYS A 90 10.25 10.20 -11.00
CA LYS A 90 9.45 11.13 -10.17
C LYS A 90 9.79 11.06 -8.67
N THR A 91 10.19 9.91 -8.15
CA THR A 91 10.57 9.75 -6.73
C THR A 91 11.89 8.98 -6.62
N PRO A 92 13.03 9.67 -6.78
CA PRO A 92 14.34 9.03 -6.87
C PRO A 92 14.79 8.37 -5.56
N ARG A 93 14.23 8.79 -4.42
CA ARG A 93 14.65 8.37 -3.08
C ARG A 93 13.45 7.98 -2.24
N ALA A 94 13.30 6.67 -2.00
CA ALA A 94 12.34 6.12 -1.05
C ALA A 94 13.03 5.88 0.31
N PHE A 95 13.29 6.94 1.07
CA PHE A 95 14.08 6.88 2.31
C PHE A 95 13.22 6.71 3.57
N LEU A 96 11.91 7.00 3.52
CA LEU A 96 11.06 6.91 4.70
C LEU A 96 10.83 5.47 5.13
N THR A 97 10.59 4.56 4.18
CA THR A 97 10.44 3.14 4.51
C THR A 97 11.64 2.59 5.27
N PRO A 98 12.90 2.70 4.77
CA PRO A 98 14.06 2.21 5.52
C PRO A 98 14.29 2.97 6.83
N ALA A 99 13.97 4.27 6.90
CA ALA A 99 14.07 5.04 8.14
C ALA A 99 13.11 4.51 9.22
N ILE A 100 11.85 4.25 8.87
CA ILE A 100 10.84 3.70 9.79
C ILE A 100 11.24 2.28 10.24
N VAL A 101 11.73 1.44 9.32
CA VAL A 101 12.25 0.12 9.70
C VAL A 101 13.39 0.25 10.70
N LEU A 102 14.35 1.14 10.44
CA LEU A 102 15.47 1.37 11.36
C LEU A 102 15.00 1.84 12.74
N ILE A 103 14.04 2.76 12.81
CA ILE A 103 13.47 3.24 14.07
C ILE A 103 12.85 2.09 14.85
N ASN A 104 12.05 1.24 14.20
CA ASN A 104 11.43 0.08 14.84
C ASN A 104 12.48 -0.90 15.41
N LEU A 105 13.55 -1.16 14.66
CA LEU A 105 14.64 -2.01 15.12
C LEU A 105 15.41 -1.40 16.31
N ILE A 106 15.62 -0.08 16.32
CA ILE A 106 16.23 0.62 17.44
C ILE A 106 15.34 0.53 18.68
N VAL A 107 14.04 0.80 18.54
CA VAL A 107 13.09 0.78 19.66
C VAL A 107 13.05 -0.60 20.32
N ILE A 108 12.91 -1.68 19.54
CA ILE A 108 12.89 -3.03 20.13
C ILE A 108 14.23 -3.40 20.79
N ALA A 109 15.35 -2.94 20.22
CA ALA A 109 16.67 -3.20 20.79
C ALA A 109 16.84 -2.53 22.16
N ILE A 110 16.38 -1.28 22.30
CA ILE A 110 16.39 -0.56 23.57
C ILE A 110 15.42 -1.21 24.58
N MET A 111 14.23 -1.61 24.15
CA MET A 111 13.28 -2.33 25.01
C MET A 111 13.91 -3.62 25.58
N ILE A 112 14.57 -4.41 24.73
CA ILE A 112 15.27 -5.63 25.17
C ILE A 112 16.42 -5.28 26.12
N ALA A 113 17.22 -4.27 25.80
CA ALA A 113 18.35 -3.84 26.64
C ALA A 113 17.91 -3.32 28.02
N THR A 114 16.67 -2.82 28.13
CA THR A 114 16.07 -2.32 29.38
C THR A 114 15.29 -3.38 30.14
N GLY A 115 15.30 -4.64 29.68
CA GLY A 115 14.75 -5.79 30.40
C GLY A 115 13.39 -6.29 29.89
N VAL A 116 12.86 -5.75 28.79
CA VAL A 116 11.65 -6.28 28.17
C VAL A 116 11.94 -7.63 27.52
N HIS A 117 11.08 -8.62 27.75
CA HIS A 117 11.30 -9.98 27.28
C HIS A 117 11.23 -10.10 25.76
N PHE A 118 12.34 -10.52 25.14
CA PHE A 118 12.54 -10.53 23.69
C PHE A 118 11.55 -11.40 22.88
N MET A 119 11.00 -12.47 23.45
CA MET A 119 10.06 -13.36 22.75
C MET A 119 8.59 -13.04 23.01
N SER A 120 8.28 -12.47 24.18
CA SER A 120 6.91 -12.27 24.64
C SER A 120 6.90 -11.21 25.74
N SER A 121 6.84 -9.95 25.33
CA SER A 121 6.71 -8.79 26.22
C SER A 121 5.35 -8.85 26.92
N LYS A 122 5.29 -8.47 28.20
CA LYS A 122 4.01 -8.34 28.88
C LYS A 122 3.32 -7.07 28.43
N ILE A 123 1.98 -7.06 28.48
CA ILE A 123 1.17 -5.88 28.17
C ILE A 123 1.58 -4.70 29.06
N ILE A 124 1.91 -4.95 30.33
CA ILE A 124 2.34 -3.90 31.27
C ILE A 124 3.65 -3.24 30.83
N ASP A 125 4.59 -4.01 30.26
CA ASP A 125 5.86 -3.48 29.75
C ASP A 125 5.58 -2.57 28.55
N LEU A 126 4.75 -3.04 27.61
CA LEU A 126 4.34 -2.26 26.43
C LEU A 126 3.58 -0.98 26.81
N LEU A 127 2.70 -1.04 27.81
CA LEU A 127 1.99 0.15 28.32
C LEU A 127 2.94 1.17 28.92
N ALA A 128 3.96 0.74 29.66
CA ALA A 128 4.99 1.63 30.18
C ALA A 128 5.78 2.33 29.06
N TRP A 129 5.96 1.64 27.93
CA TRP A 129 6.65 2.14 26.75
C TRP A 129 5.79 2.99 25.80
N GLY A 130 4.50 3.17 26.10
CA GLY A 130 3.63 4.01 25.29
C GLY A 130 2.65 3.26 24.39
N ALA A 131 2.36 1.99 24.68
CA ALA A 131 1.31 1.29 23.95
C ALA A 131 -0.04 1.99 24.14
N ASN A 132 -0.85 1.93 23.09
CA ASN A 132 -2.15 2.57 23.08
C ASN A 132 -3.11 1.84 24.03
N TYR A 133 -3.79 2.61 24.87
CA TYR A 133 -4.82 2.11 25.78
C TYR A 133 -5.85 3.20 25.97
N ALA A 134 -7.07 2.95 25.49
CA ALA A 134 -8.11 3.96 25.35
C ALA A 134 -8.27 4.85 26.61
N PRO A 135 -8.40 4.31 27.85
CA PRO A 135 -8.53 5.15 29.03
C PRO A 135 -7.36 6.11 29.28
N LYS A 136 -6.13 5.72 28.93
CA LYS A 136 -4.95 6.59 29.05
C LYS A 136 -4.89 7.62 27.92
N THR A 137 -5.19 7.18 26.71
CA THR A 137 -5.19 8.04 25.52
C THR A 137 -6.25 9.15 25.63
N THR A 138 -7.45 8.83 26.12
CA THR A 138 -8.51 9.83 26.39
C THR A 138 -8.26 10.68 27.62
N ALA A 139 -7.40 10.22 28.55
CA ALA A 139 -7.00 10.98 29.74
C ALA A 139 -5.84 11.96 29.48
N GLY A 140 -5.51 12.25 28.22
CA GLY A 140 -4.49 13.22 27.84
C GLY A 140 -3.17 12.63 27.38
N GLU A 141 -2.99 11.30 27.42
CA GLU A 141 -1.80 10.62 26.88
C GLU A 141 -1.96 10.34 25.36
N TRP A 142 -2.39 11.34 24.58
CA TRP A 142 -2.69 11.21 23.14
C TRP A 142 -1.48 10.79 22.29
N TRP A 143 -0.27 11.09 22.76
CA TRP A 143 0.99 10.67 22.14
C TRP A 143 1.11 9.15 22.01
N ARG A 144 0.35 8.38 22.81
CA ARG A 144 0.26 6.92 22.72
C ARG A 144 -0.24 6.42 21.37
N LEU A 145 -1.05 7.20 20.68
CA LEU A 145 -1.49 6.88 19.32
C LEU A 145 -0.27 6.70 18.41
N LEU A 146 0.67 7.65 18.46
CA LEU A 146 1.87 7.65 17.62
C LEU A 146 2.95 6.68 18.11
N THR A 147 3.18 6.60 19.42
CA THR A 147 4.26 5.75 19.95
C THR A 147 3.95 4.26 19.81
N SER A 148 2.66 3.89 19.89
CA SER A 148 2.24 2.48 19.83
C SER A 148 2.65 1.77 18.53
N ASN A 149 2.78 2.53 17.44
CA ASN A 149 3.20 2.04 16.12
C ASN A 149 4.62 1.43 16.11
N TYR A 150 5.47 1.87 17.05
CA TYR A 150 6.86 1.42 17.13
C TYR A 150 7.07 0.28 18.14
N LEU A 151 6.04 -0.08 18.91
CA LEU A 151 6.14 -1.05 20.00
C LEU A 151 5.72 -2.43 19.52
N HIS A 152 6.57 -3.43 19.79
CA HIS A 152 6.37 -4.79 19.33
C HIS A 152 6.46 -5.77 20.51
N ILE A 153 5.59 -6.78 20.52
CA ILE A 153 5.50 -7.75 21.62
C ILE A 153 6.60 -8.82 21.59
N GLY A 154 7.44 -8.86 20.55
CA GLY A 154 8.58 -9.77 20.46
C GLY A 154 9.25 -9.80 19.09
N ILE A 155 10.39 -10.49 19.02
CA ILE A 155 11.26 -10.55 17.83
C ILE A 155 10.53 -11.12 16.60
N ILE A 156 9.72 -12.17 16.77
CA ILE A 156 8.99 -12.77 15.64
C ILE A 156 7.98 -11.77 15.06
N HIS A 157 7.28 -11.05 15.94
CA HIS A 157 6.27 -10.07 15.53
C HIS A 157 6.89 -8.90 14.77
N ILE A 158 8.01 -8.35 15.24
CA ILE A 158 8.72 -7.29 14.52
C ILE A 158 9.35 -7.79 13.22
N ALA A 159 9.93 -8.99 13.19
CA ALA A 159 10.52 -9.54 11.96
C ALA A 159 9.45 -9.67 10.85
N PHE A 160 8.28 -10.18 11.20
CA PHE A 160 7.14 -10.28 10.28
C PHE A 160 6.65 -8.91 9.82
N ASN A 161 6.42 -7.97 10.75
CA ASN A 161 5.97 -6.62 10.41
C ASN A 161 6.98 -5.90 9.51
N MET A 162 8.26 -5.95 9.82
CA MET A 162 9.29 -5.30 9.01
C MET A 162 9.42 -5.95 7.64
N TRP A 163 9.23 -7.27 7.51
CA TRP A 163 9.22 -7.93 6.22
C TRP A 163 8.04 -7.47 5.34
N VAL A 164 6.82 -7.45 5.89
CA VAL A 164 5.64 -6.98 5.17
C VAL A 164 5.76 -5.49 4.84
N PHE A 165 6.13 -4.67 5.83
CA PHE A 165 6.25 -3.22 5.68
C PHE A 165 7.36 -2.83 4.69
N TRP A 166 8.49 -3.54 4.66
CA TRP A 166 9.55 -3.27 3.69
C TRP A 166 9.07 -3.42 2.24
N ASN A 167 8.30 -4.48 1.96
CA ASN A 167 7.78 -4.74 0.62
C ASN A 167 6.65 -3.76 0.25
N ALA A 168 5.65 -3.61 1.11
CA ALA A 168 4.50 -2.76 0.86
C ALA A 168 4.87 -1.26 0.91
N GLY A 169 5.63 -0.85 1.92
CA GLY A 169 6.03 0.55 2.16
C GLY A 169 6.83 1.12 1.00
N ARG A 170 7.82 0.37 0.48
CA ARG A 170 8.63 0.82 -0.68
C ARG A 170 7.79 0.99 -1.94
N PHE A 171 6.76 0.16 -2.12
CA PHE A 171 5.83 0.28 -3.23
C PHE A 171 4.94 1.51 -3.09
N VAL A 172 4.33 1.71 -1.92
CA VAL A 172 3.45 2.85 -1.64
C VAL A 172 4.22 4.17 -1.67
N GLU A 173 5.44 4.23 -1.10
CA GLU A 173 6.30 5.42 -1.10
C GLU A 173 6.68 5.86 -2.52
N ARG A 174 6.83 4.92 -3.46
CA ARG A 174 7.08 5.23 -4.88
C ARG A 174 5.85 5.76 -5.61
N ILE A 175 4.64 5.37 -5.19
CA ILE A 175 3.39 5.83 -5.81
C ILE A 175 3.00 7.21 -5.26
N LEU A 176 3.07 7.38 -3.94
CA LEU A 176 2.59 8.58 -3.25
C LEU A 176 3.68 9.64 -3.06
N GLY A 177 4.94 9.29 -3.27
CA GLY A 177 6.08 10.11 -2.87
C GLY A 177 6.24 10.17 -1.35
N ILE A 178 7.30 10.85 -0.91
CA ILE A 178 7.70 10.97 0.50
C ILE A 178 6.58 11.59 1.36
N LEU A 179 6.03 12.75 0.94
CA LEU A 179 5.02 13.45 1.73
C LEU A 179 3.70 12.67 1.82
N GLY A 180 3.23 12.11 0.71
CA GLY A 180 2.01 11.31 0.69
C GLY A 180 2.15 10.05 1.55
N PHE A 181 3.30 9.37 1.46
CA PHE A 181 3.60 8.22 2.31
C PHE A 181 3.63 8.58 3.80
N PHE A 182 4.31 9.68 4.17
CA PHE A 182 4.36 10.15 5.56
C PHE A 182 2.97 10.46 6.12
N LEU A 183 2.12 11.15 5.36
CA LEU A 183 0.76 11.47 5.77
C LEU A 183 -0.09 10.20 5.93
N VAL A 184 -0.07 9.30 4.95
CA VAL A 184 -0.82 8.05 5.03
C VAL A 184 -0.34 7.20 6.21
N TYR A 185 0.97 7.08 6.42
CA TYR A 185 1.53 6.34 7.54
C TYR A 185 1.06 6.90 8.89
N THR A 186 1.17 8.22 9.08
CA THR A 186 0.84 8.88 10.35
C THR A 186 -0.67 8.92 10.60
N LEU A 187 -1.48 9.20 9.57
CA LEU A 187 -2.93 9.30 9.72
C LEU A 187 -3.59 7.93 9.89
N SER A 188 -3.07 6.87 9.24
CA SER A 188 -3.58 5.51 9.43
C SER A 188 -3.42 5.05 10.87
N ASP A 189 -2.32 5.46 11.51
CA ASP A 189 -2.02 5.14 12.90
C ASP A 189 -2.94 5.87 13.88
N VAL A 190 -3.10 7.18 13.71
CA VAL A 190 -4.04 7.99 14.51
C VAL A 190 -5.48 7.52 14.34
N ALA A 191 -5.91 7.25 13.11
CA ALA A 191 -7.27 6.78 12.82
C ALA A 191 -7.52 5.36 13.33
N GLY A 192 -6.53 4.47 13.27
CA GLY A 192 -6.64 3.11 13.77
C GLY A 192 -6.59 3.00 15.30
N GLY A 193 -5.92 3.95 15.97
CA GLY A 193 -5.77 3.96 17.42
C GLY A 193 -6.83 4.76 18.19
N ALA A 194 -7.59 5.62 17.52
CA ALA A 194 -8.62 6.43 18.16
C ALA A 194 -9.74 5.54 18.73
N PRO A 195 -10.08 5.65 20.03
CA PRO A 195 -11.22 4.94 20.59
C PRO A 195 -12.52 5.48 19.97
N LEU A 196 -13.31 4.57 19.38
CA LEU A 196 -14.68 4.82 18.91
C LEU A 196 -15.67 4.84 20.08
#